data_AF-D2GXQ4-F1
#
_entry.id   AF-D2GXQ4-F1
#
_cell.length_a   1.000
_cell.length_b   1.000
_cell.length_c   1.000
_cell.angle_alpha   90.00
_cell.angle_beta   90.00
_cell.angle_gamma   90.00
#
_symmetry.space_group_name_H-M   'P 1'
#
loop_
_entity.id
_entity.type
_entity.pdbx_description
1 polymer ?
#
loop_
_entity_poly.entity_id
_entity_poly.type
_entity_poly.pdbx_seq_one_letter_code
_entity_poly.pdbx_strand_id
1 'polypeptide(L)'
;ELDKYLQHHDFLKARRKEMLHKRWADHVAHPLQKKIIEKVCSYKKIKKRRQEELDGFLKHVNKKGNAFIEHYDPKEYDPFYMSKEDPNFLKVTIPPFRDPLKKAQYDKDDEKRTLLQCETGKIYTMKEFKEIEEAKLHSRFPRISNSRHFMTPNEWLKLPTTYIESEFCKRSRLKVKTNFNDCSFDLKPLTRTPHPVESQQEEKSVIYK
;
A
#
# COMPACT_ATOMS: atom_id res chain seq x y z
N GLU A 1 -47.46 19.60 36.60
CA GLU A 1 -46.51 18.55 37.04
C GLU A 1 -45.69 17.96 35.90
N LEU A 2 -46.28 17.78 34.71
CA LEU A 2 -45.60 17.25 33.52
C LEU A 2 -44.33 18.03 33.10
N ASP A 3 -44.37 19.36 33.10
CA ASP A 3 -43.20 20.18 32.74
C ASP A 3 -42.00 19.96 33.66
N LYS A 4 -42.23 19.75 34.97
CA LYS A 4 -41.15 19.45 35.92
C LYS A 4 -40.51 18.10 35.62
N TYR A 5 -41.30 17.11 35.18
CA TYR A 5 -40.80 15.81 34.76
C TYR A 5 -39.97 15.89 33.47
N LEU A 6 -40.43 16.65 32.48
CA LEU A 6 -39.70 16.88 31.24
C LEU A 6 -38.36 17.57 31.48
N GLN A 7 -38.34 18.64 32.30
CA GLN A 7 -37.12 19.33 32.68
C GLN A 7 -36.14 18.42 33.43
N HIS A 8 -36.63 17.56 34.32
CA HIS A 8 -35.80 16.60 35.03
C HIS A 8 -35.18 15.56 34.08
N HIS A 9 -35.96 15.05 33.13
CA HIS A 9 -35.48 14.11 32.13
C HIS A 9 -34.40 14.74 31.22
N ASP A 10 -34.59 15.98 30.78
CA ASP A 10 -33.61 16.70 29.98
C ASP A 10 -32.32 16.97 30.75
N PHE A 11 -32.43 17.31 32.04
CA PHE A 11 -31.28 17.43 32.93
C PHE A 11 -30.50 16.11 33.03
N LEU A 12 -31.17 14.98 33.25
CA LEU A 12 -30.53 13.67 33.30
C LEU A 12 -29.85 13.30 31.98
N LYS A 13 -30.47 13.63 30.85
CA LYS A 13 -29.92 13.41 29.51
C LYS A 13 -28.67 14.27 29.27
N ALA A 14 -28.70 15.54 29.66
CA ALA A 14 -27.54 16.42 29.61
C ALA A 14 -26.40 15.91 30.49
N ARG A 15 -26.71 15.50 31.72
CA ARG A 15 -25.73 14.93 32.64
C ARG A 15 -25.09 13.66 32.10
N ARG A 16 -25.86 12.78 31.46
CA ARG A 16 -25.34 11.57 30.81
C ARG A 16 -24.37 11.92 29.66
N LYS A 17 -24.71 12.91 28.82
CA LYS A 17 -23.83 13.38 27.73
C LYS A 17 -22.51 13.94 28.27
N GLU A 18 -22.58 14.75 29.32
CA GLU A 18 -21.38 15.32 29.97
C GLU A 18 -20.47 14.21 30.53
N MET A 19 -21.04 13.23 31.22
CA MET A 19 -20.30 12.09 31.76
C MET A 19 -19.65 11.25 30.65
N LEU A 20 -20.34 11.05 29.52
CA LEU A 20 -19.78 10.34 28.38
C LEU A 20 -18.63 11.11 27.73
N HIS A 21 -18.78 12.43 27.56
CA HIS A 21 -17.72 13.28 27.04
C HIS A 21 -16.48 13.26 27.95
N LYS A 22 -16.67 13.38 29.27
CA LYS A 22 -15.56 13.27 30.25
C LYS A 22 -14.84 11.92 30.13
N ARG A 23 -15.59 10.82 30.11
CA ARG A 23 -15.01 9.48 29.90
C ARG A 23 -14.23 9.39 28.59
N TRP A 24 -14.79 9.89 27.49
CA TRP A 24 -14.10 9.89 26.20
C TRP A 24 -12.84 10.76 26.20
N ALA A 25 -12.89 11.95 26.81
CA ALA A 25 -11.74 12.83 26.93
C ALA A 25 -10.61 12.16 27.73
N ASP A 26 -10.94 11.58 28.88
CA ASP A 26 -9.98 10.94 29.78
C ASP A 26 -9.37 9.65 29.20
N HIS A 27 -10.19 8.81 28.57
CA HIS A 27 -9.77 7.48 28.12
C HIS A 27 -9.25 7.46 26.68
N VAL A 28 -9.67 8.42 25.84
CA VAL A 28 -9.33 8.43 24.41
C VAL A 28 -8.55 9.69 24.04
N ALA A 29 -9.13 10.88 24.24
CA ALA A 29 -8.55 12.11 23.71
C ALA A 29 -7.20 12.45 24.35
N HIS A 30 -7.13 12.51 25.69
CA HIS A 30 -5.90 12.88 26.41
C HIS A 30 -4.78 11.84 26.23
N PRO A 31 -5.02 10.53 26.34
CA PRO A 31 -3.97 9.53 26.09
C PRO A 31 -3.47 9.55 24.64
N LEU A 32 -4.37 9.75 23.67
CA LEU A 32 -4.00 9.87 22.27
C LEU A 32 -3.17 11.13 22.03
N GLN A 33 -3.61 12.28 22.53
CA GLN A 33 -2.87 13.54 22.42
C GLN A 33 -1.50 13.45 23.10
N LYS A 34 -1.41 12.81 24.28
CA LYS A 34 -0.14 12.55 24.96
C LYS A 34 0.79 11.69 24.11
N LYS A 35 0.30 10.58 23.54
CA LYS A 35 1.09 9.72 22.63
C LYS A 35 1.54 10.47 21.37
N ILE A 36 0.68 11.31 20.80
CA ILE A 36 1.04 12.15 19.65
C ILE A 36 2.14 13.11 20.06
N ILE A 37 1.98 13.88 21.14
CA ILE A 37 3.01 14.82 21.63
C ILE A 37 4.31 14.09 21.95
N GLU A 38 4.25 12.89 22.53
CA GLU A 38 5.41 12.07 22.87
C GLU A 38 6.14 11.54 21.63
N LYS A 39 5.43 11.04 20.62
CA LYS A 39 6.01 10.61 19.35
C LYS A 39 6.50 11.79 18.51
N VAL A 40 5.79 12.91 18.61
CA VAL A 40 6.14 14.21 18.02
C VAL A 40 7.09 14.98 18.95
N CYS A 41 7.76 14.35 19.94
CA CYS A 41 8.72 14.98 20.86
C CYS A 41 9.89 15.70 20.16
N SER A 42 10.05 15.54 18.85
CA SER A 42 10.86 16.46 18.04
C SER A 42 10.33 17.89 18.04
N TYR A 43 9.10 18.19 18.49
CA TYR A 43 8.49 19.52 18.45
C TYR A 43 9.32 20.57 19.18
N LYS A 44 9.89 20.24 20.35
CA LYS A 44 10.79 21.19 21.05
C LYS A 44 12.06 21.47 20.23
N LYS A 45 12.63 20.45 19.59
CA LYS A 45 13.80 20.59 18.70
C LYS A 45 13.44 21.38 17.44
N ILE A 46 12.30 21.09 16.83
CA ILE A 46 11.76 21.80 15.66
C ILE A 46 11.45 23.27 16.00
N LYS A 47 10.88 23.54 17.17
CA LYS A 47 10.57 24.91 17.62
C LYS A 47 11.84 25.72 17.84
N LYS A 48 12.84 25.17 18.54
CA LYS A 48 14.15 25.81 18.71
C LYS A 48 14.82 26.09 17.36
N ARG A 49 14.81 25.10 16.48
CA ARG A 49 15.35 25.22 15.13
C ARG A 49 14.67 26.31 14.30
N ARG A 50 13.33 26.34 14.26
CA ARG A 50 12.58 27.41 13.57
C ARG A 50 12.92 28.79 14.12
N GLN A 51 13.19 28.87 15.43
CA GLN A 51 13.60 30.10 16.07
C GLN A 51 15.03 30.51 15.65
N GLU A 52 15.96 29.55 15.53
CA GLU A 52 17.31 29.77 15.01
C GLU A 52 17.31 30.18 13.53
N GLU A 53 16.50 29.51 12.69
CA GLU A 53 16.32 29.84 11.26
C GLU A 53 15.77 31.26 11.09
N LEU A 54 14.76 31.63 11.89
CA LEU A 54 14.18 32.97 11.92
C LEU A 54 15.20 34.03 12.36
N ASP A 55 15.96 33.76 13.41
CA ASP A 55 16.99 34.67 13.90
C ASP A 55 18.09 34.88 12.85
N GLY A 56 18.49 33.82 12.15
CA GLY A 56 19.41 33.90 11.01
C GLY A 56 18.86 34.76 9.86
N PHE A 57 17.57 34.59 9.51
CA PHE A 57 16.91 35.39 8.49
C PHE A 57 16.85 36.88 8.89
N LEU A 58 16.42 37.17 10.11
CA LEU A 58 16.33 38.55 10.61
C LEU A 58 17.70 39.22 10.62
N LYS A 59 18.78 38.52 11.00
CA LYS A 59 20.15 39.03 10.90
C LYS A 59 20.54 39.35 9.46
N HIS A 60 20.18 38.50 8.50
CA HIS A 60 20.45 38.73 7.08
C HIS A 60 19.70 39.96 6.55
N VAL A 61 18.39 40.04 6.79
CA VAL A 61 17.53 41.17 6.39
C VAL A 61 18.03 42.47 7.03
N ASN A 62 18.31 42.48 8.34
CA ASN A 62 18.79 43.69 9.02
C ASN A 62 20.14 44.17 8.49
N LYS A 63 21.02 43.26 8.02
CA LYS A 63 22.32 43.61 7.43
C LYS A 63 22.19 44.14 6.00
N LYS A 64 21.30 43.56 5.19
CA LYS A 64 21.18 43.85 3.74
C LYS A 64 20.10 44.88 3.40
N GLY A 65 19.17 45.16 4.32
CA GLY A 65 17.96 45.95 4.07
C GLY A 65 16.83 45.07 3.52
N ASN A 66 16.08 45.56 2.52
CA ASN A 66 15.03 44.76 1.87
C ASN A 66 15.65 43.59 1.07
N ALA A 67 15.78 42.43 1.70
CA ALA A 67 16.23 41.20 1.05
C ALA A 67 15.02 40.45 0.47
N PHE A 68 14.95 40.39 -0.86
CA PHE A 68 13.99 39.52 -1.56
C PHE A 68 14.49 38.07 -1.52
N ILE A 69 13.59 37.14 -1.18
CA ILE A 69 13.90 35.71 -1.04
C ILE A 69 14.32 35.09 -2.38
N GLU A 70 14.06 35.73 -3.52
CA GLU A 70 14.42 35.23 -4.85
C GLU A 70 15.89 35.49 -5.23
N HIS A 71 16.57 36.41 -4.56
CA HIS A 71 17.92 36.88 -4.92
C HIS A 71 18.91 36.77 -3.75
N TYR A 72 18.80 35.71 -2.95
CA TYR A 72 19.79 35.44 -1.92
C TYR A 72 21.06 34.83 -2.50
N ASP A 73 22.22 35.21 -1.97
CA ASP A 73 23.46 34.50 -2.21
C ASP A 73 23.62 33.43 -1.10
N PRO A 74 23.68 32.13 -1.44
CA PRO A 74 23.89 31.06 -0.47
C PRO A 74 25.16 31.22 0.37
N LYS A 75 26.16 31.98 -0.12
CA LYS A 75 27.37 32.30 0.67
C LYS A 75 27.08 33.28 1.81
N GLU A 76 26.08 34.14 1.67
CA GLU A 76 25.67 35.12 2.69
C GLU A 76 24.65 34.53 3.66
N TYR A 77 23.64 33.84 3.13
CA TYR A 77 22.59 33.19 3.90
C TYR A 77 22.00 32.04 3.08
N ASP A 78 22.15 30.81 3.56
CA ASP A 78 21.55 29.63 2.93
C ASP A 78 20.36 29.15 3.78
N PRO A 79 19.10 29.38 3.35
CA PRO A 79 17.93 28.89 4.07
C PRO A 79 17.82 27.35 4.08
N PHE A 80 18.60 26.65 3.26
CA PHE A 80 18.56 25.19 3.12
C PHE A 80 19.83 24.48 3.63
N TYR A 81 20.68 25.16 4.40
CA TYR A 81 21.94 24.61 4.91
C TYR A 81 21.75 23.27 5.64
N MET A 82 20.65 23.12 6.39
CA MET A 82 20.37 21.93 7.18
C MET A 82 20.13 20.66 6.35
N SER A 83 19.68 20.79 5.10
CA SER A 83 19.54 19.65 4.20
C SER A 83 20.89 19.07 3.75
N LYS A 84 21.97 19.87 3.82
CA LYS A 84 23.33 19.44 3.47
C LYS A 84 24.02 18.73 4.64
N GLU A 85 23.74 19.17 5.87
CA GLU A 85 24.34 18.61 7.08
C GLU A 85 23.77 17.23 7.44
N ASP A 86 22.45 17.06 7.35
CA ASP A 86 21.79 15.79 7.63
C ASP A 86 20.79 15.44 6.51
N PRO A 87 21.12 14.47 5.63
CA PRO A 87 20.20 14.00 4.58
C PRO A 87 18.88 13.45 5.14
N ASN A 88 18.84 13.06 6.41
CA ASN A 88 17.64 12.58 7.08
C ASN A 88 16.89 13.67 7.85
N PHE A 89 17.34 14.93 7.78
CA PHE A 89 16.81 16.06 8.53
C PHE A 89 15.29 16.28 8.42
N LEU A 90 14.74 16.06 7.23
CA LEU A 90 13.31 16.17 6.93
C LEU A 90 12.63 14.81 6.74
N LYS A 91 13.38 13.70 6.84
CA LYS A 91 12.89 12.36 6.56
C LYS A 91 12.12 11.85 7.78
N VAL A 92 10.81 11.98 7.73
CA VAL A 92 9.92 11.35 8.73
C VAL A 92 9.87 9.85 8.44
N THR A 93 10.61 9.06 9.22
CA THR A 93 10.50 7.59 9.17
C THR A 93 9.21 7.17 9.85
N ILE A 94 8.16 6.95 9.05
CA ILE A 94 6.91 6.36 9.53
C ILE A 94 7.14 4.85 9.63
N PRO A 95 6.92 4.22 10.81
CA PRO A 95 7.00 2.77 10.92
C PRO A 95 5.98 2.12 9.97
N PRO A 96 6.25 0.92 9.45
CA PRO A 96 5.29 0.21 8.60
C PRO A 96 3.94 0.12 9.30
N PHE A 97 2.88 0.60 8.65
CA PHE A 97 1.53 0.53 9.20
C PHE A 97 1.12 -0.93 9.36
N ARG A 98 0.98 -1.39 10.61
CA ARG A 98 0.48 -2.73 10.91
C ARG A 98 -1.04 -2.67 10.94
N ASP A 99 -1.67 -3.07 9.84
CA ASP A 99 -3.12 -3.19 9.75
C ASP A 99 -3.63 -4.23 10.78
N PRO A 100 -4.54 -3.84 11.71
CA PRO A 100 -5.15 -4.77 12.67
C PRO A 100 -5.83 -5.97 12.00
N LEU A 101 -6.43 -5.78 10.82
CA LEU A 101 -7.12 -6.86 10.09
C LEU A 101 -6.14 -7.91 9.55
N LYS A 102 -4.86 -7.58 9.45
CA LYS A 102 -3.80 -8.48 8.97
C LYS A 102 -2.95 -9.06 10.09
N LYS A 103 -3.28 -8.78 11.36
CA LYS A 103 -2.51 -9.24 12.52
C LYS A 103 -2.25 -10.75 12.50
N ALA A 104 -3.30 -11.56 12.29
CA ALA A 104 -3.19 -13.02 12.25
C ALA A 104 -2.27 -13.51 11.12
N GLN A 105 -2.17 -12.78 10.01
CA GLN A 105 -1.23 -13.13 8.94
C GLN A 105 0.20 -12.78 9.35
N TYR A 106 0.41 -11.61 9.94
CA TYR A 106 1.74 -11.21 10.41
C TYR A 106 2.28 -12.16 11.48
N ASP A 107 1.44 -12.60 12.41
CA ASP A 107 1.85 -13.53 13.47
C ASP A 107 2.31 -14.87 12.85
N LYS A 108 1.56 -15.40 11.88
CA LYS A 108 1.95 -16.61 11.13
C LYS A 108 3.24 -16.44 10.33
N ASP A 109 3.39 -15.31 9.64
CA ASP A 109 4.59 -15.03 8.86
C ASP A 109 5.81 -14.91 9.80
N ASP A 110 5.64 -14.37 11.00
CA ASP A 110 6.71 -14.23 11.99
C ASP A 110 7.12 -15.56 12.61
N GLU A 111 6.15 -16.44 12.90
CA GLU A 111 6.42 -17.82 13.32
C GLU A 111 7.22 -18.59 12.26
N LYS A 112 6.78 -18.56 11.00
CA LYS A 112 7.50 -19.19 9.88
C LYS A 112 8.89 -18.62 9.69
N ARG A 113 9.03 -17.29 9.79
CA ARG A 113 10.33 -16.62 9.72
C ARG A 113 11.25 -17.09 10.83
N THR A 114 10.75 -17.19 12.05
CA THR A 114 11.52 -17.66 13.21
C THR A 114 11.98 -19.11 13.01
N LEU A 115 11.11 -19.99 12.52
CA LEU A 115 11.47 -21.36 12.16
C LEU A 115 12.58 -21.42 11.11
N LEU A 116 12.47 -20.63 10.03
CA LEU A 116 13.50 -20.57 8.99
C LEU A 116 14.85 -20.06 9.54
N GLN A 117 14.83 -19.10 10.47
CA GLN A 117 16.03 -18.61 11.13
C GLN A 117 16.68 -19.68 12.00
N CYS A 118 15.89 -20.48 12.72
CA CYS A 118 16.38 -21.63 13.49
C CYS A 118 16.99 -22.71 12.58
N GLU A 119 16.36 -23.00 11.44
CA GLU A 119 16.87 -23.98 10.47
C GLU A 119 18.17 -23.52 9.79
N THR A 120 18.24 -22.23 9.40
CA THR A 120 19.33 -21.71 8.56
C THR A 120 20.45 -21.05 9.37
N GLY A 121 20.21 -20.74 10.65
CA GLY A 121 21.14 -20.01 11.51
C GLY A 121 21.40 -18.55 11.12
N LYS A 122 20.60 -17.99 10.19
CA LYS A 122 20.73 -16.61 9.69
C LYS A 122 19.49 -15.80 10.05
N ILE A 123 19.69 -14.53 10.42
CA ILE A 123 18.60 -13.60 10.71
C ILE A 123 18.07 -13.03 9.40
N TYR A 124 16.76 -13.16 9.18
CA TYR A 124 16.07 -12.67 7.98
C TYR A 124 15.16 -11.48 8.28
N THR A 125 15.21 -10.47 7.41
CA THR A 125 14.25 -9.38 7.37
C THR A 125 12.92 -9.88 6.79
N MET A 126 11.79 -9.27 7.20
CA MET A 126 10.46 -9.66 6.68
C MET A 126 10.36 -9.57 5.15
N LYS A 127 11.11 -8.66 4.51
CA LYS A 127 11.19 -8.56 3.05
C LYS A 127 11.86 -9.79 2.42
N GLU A 128 13.03 -10.15 2.94
CA GLU A 128 13.81 -11.30 2.49
C GLU A 128 13.04 -12.61 2.70
N PHE A 129 12.34 -12.73 3.84
CA PHE A 129 11.48 -13.89 4.10
C PHE A 129 10.39 -14.05 3.04
N LYS A 130 9.73 -12.94 2.66
CA LYS A 130 8.71 -12.97 1.60
C LYS A 130 9.29 -13.32 0.23
N GLU A 131 10.46 -12.80 -0.11
CA GLU A 131 11.16 -13.19 -1.34
C GLU A 131 11.51 -14.68 -1.37
N ILE A 132 11.94 -15.25 -0.24
CA ILE A 132 12.22 -16.69 -0.12
C ILE A 132 10.94 -17.51 -0.25
N GLU A 133 9.84 -17.08 0.38
CA GLU A 133 8.55 -17.77 0.27
C GLU A 133 8.00 -17.70 -1.16
N GLU A 134 8.10 -16.55 -1.82
CA GLU A 134 7.76 -16.36 -3.25
C GLU A 134 8.64 -17.22 -4.15
N ALA A 135 9.97 -17.23 -3.94
CA ALA A 135 10.89 -18.07 -4.69
C ALA A 135 10.58 -19.57 -4.52
N LYS A 136 10.20 -20.00 -3.31
CA LYS A 136 9.77 -21.38 -3.02
C LYS A 136 8.44 -21.74 -3.70
N LEU A 137 7.52 -20.78 -3.80
CA LEU A 137 6.28 -20.96 -4.56
C LEU A 137 6.55 -21.06 -6.06
N HIS A 138 7.47 -20.23 -6.57
CA HIS A 138 7.85 -20.20 -7.99
C HIS A 138 8.73 -21.38 -8.42
N SER A 139 9.50 -22.00 -7.52
CA SER A 139 10.28 -23.20 -7.84
C SER A 139 9.41 -24.45 -7.93
N ARG A 140 8.28 -24.48 -7.21
CA ARG A 140 7.41 -25.66 -7.13
C ARG A 140 6.47 -25.79 -8.32
N PHE A 141 6.11 -24.68 -8.98
CA PHE A 141 5.14 -24.69 -10.08
C PHE A 141 5.51 -23.69 -11.19
N PRO A 142 5.27 -24.02 -12.48
CA PRO A 142 5.33 -23.04 -13.57
C PRO A 142 4.47 -21.82 -13.24
N ARG A 143 4.86 -20.63 -13.72
CA ARG A 143 4.09 -19.39 -13.54
C ARG A 143 2.67 -19.56 -14.09
N ILE A 144 1.74 -19.94 -13.21
CA ILE A 144 0.33 -20.02 -13.54
C ILE A 144 -0.26 -18.61 -13.56
N SER A 145 -1.13 -18.34 -14.54
CA SER A 145 -2.00 -17.16 -14.47
C SER A 145 -2.81 -17.22 -13.17
N ASN A 146 -2.93 -16.11 -12.43
CA ASN A 146 -3.63 -16.02 -11.14
C ASN A 146 -5.04 -16.66 -11.11
N SER A 147 -5.70 -16.81 -12.26
CA SER A 147 -7.00 -17.49 -12.39
C SER A 147 -6.99 -18.98 -12.02
N ARG A 148 -5.82 -19.65 -12.01
CA ARG A 148 -5.69 -21.10 -11.77
C ARG A 148 -5.09 -21.44 -10.40
N HIS A 149 -4.91 -20.46 -9.52
CA HIS A 149 -4.19 -20.61 -8.24
C HIS A 149 -4.88 -21.55 -7.23
N PHE A 150 -6.18 -21.80 -7.39
CA PHE A 150 -6.97 -22.62 -6.45
C PHE A 150 -7.32 -24.02 -6.96
N MET A 151 -6.70 -24.50 -8.05
CA MET A 151 -7.02 -25.79 -8.63
C MET A 151 -6.07 -26.89 -8.17
N THR A 152 -6.59 -28.08 -7.91
CA THR A 152 -5.74 -29.23 -7.54
C THR A 152 -4.93 -29.71 -8.75
N PRO A 153 -3.73 -30.30 -8.55
CA PRO A 153 -2.88 -30.76 -9.66
C PRO A 153 -3.59 -31.74 -10.62
N ASN A 154 -4.47 -32.60 -10.11
CA ASN A 154 -5.23 -33.56 -10.91
C ASN A 154 -6.36 -32.88 -11.70
N GLU A 155 -6.98 -31.84 -11.16
CA GLU A 155 -7.96 -31.03 -11.90
C GLU A 155 -7.29 -30.17 -12.97
N TRP A 156 -6.04 -29.78 -12.77
CA TRP A 156 -5.26 -29.02 -13.73
C TRP A 156 -5.04 -29.79 -15.03
N LEU A 157 -4.70 -31.08 -14.93
CA LEU A 157 -4.54 -31.98 -16.09
C LEU A 157 -5.85 -32.18 -16.87
N LYS A 158 -7.00 -31.92 -16.26
CA LYS A 158 -8.33 -32.03 -16.88
C LYS A 158 -8.76 -30.75 -17.60
N LEU A 159 -8.00 -29.66 -17.50
CA LEU A 159 -8.37 -28.40 -18.12
C LEU A 159 -8.00 -28.37 -19.61
N PRO A 160 -8.87 -27.83 -20.48
CA PRO A 160 -8.53 -27.63 -21.88
C PRO A 160 -7.33 -26.68 -22.01
N THR A 161 -6.45 -27.00 -22.97
CA THR A 161 -5.20 -26.30 -23.23
C THR A 161 -5.45 -24.84 -23.62
N THR A 162 -6.59 -24.54 -24.22
CA THR A 162 -7.01 -23.19 -24.63
C THR A 162 -7.82 -22.51 -23.52
N TYR A 163 -7.36 -21.35 -23.06
CA TYR A 163 -8.01 -20.56 -21.99
C TYR A 163 -9.48 -20.24 -22.30
N ILE A 164 -9.78 -19.99 -23.57
CA ILE A 164 -11.11 -19.60 -24.08
C ILE A 164 -12.15 -20.72 -23.90
N GLU A 165 -11.73 -21.98 -23.94
CA GLU A 165 -12.62 -23.13 -23.83
C GLU A 165 -12.82 -23.60 -22.39
N SER A 166 -12.13 -22.98 -21.43
CA SER A 166 -12.30 -23.31 -20.02
C SER A 166 -13.75 -23.05 -19.57
N GLU A 167 -14.27 -23.95 -18.74
CA GLU A 167 -15.59 -23.82 -18.12
C GLU A 167 -15.76 -22.47 -17.40
N PHE A 168 -14.68 -21.93 -16.85
CA PHE A 168 -14.66 -20.61 -16.23
C PHE A 168 -14.96 -19.48 -17.24
N CYS A 169 -14.28 -19.46 -18.40
CA CYS A 169 -14.52 -18.47 -19.46
C CYS A 169 -15.89 -18.65 -20.13
N LYS A 170 -16.35 -19.90 -20.28
CA LYS A 170 -17.72 -20.17 -20.76
C LYS A 170 -18.76 -19.62 -19.78
N ARG A 171 -18.61 -19.87 -18.48
CA ARG A 171 -19.51 -19.36 -17.43
C ARG A 171 -19.47 -17.84 -17.30
N SER A 172 -18.30 -17.20 -17.44
CA SER A 172 -18.22 -15.74 -17.41
C SER A 172 -18.92 -15.11 -18.62
N ARG A 173 -18.77 -15.70 -19.82
CA ARG A 173 -19.50 -15.29 -21.03
C ARG A 173 -21.00 -15.39 -20.86
N LEU A 174 -21.50 -16.46 -20.23
CA LEU A 174 -22.93 -16.62 -19.94
C LEU A 174 -23.47 -15.57 -18.94
N LYS A 175 -22.61 -15.02 -18.07
CA LYS A 175 -22.99 -13.96 -17.11
C LYS A 175 -23.03 -12.57 -17.75
N VAL A 176 -22.27 -12.35 -18.82
CA VAL A 176 -22.37 -11.11 -19.60
C VAL A 176 -23.60 -11.22 -20.48
N LYS A 177 -24.74 -10.73 -19.96
CA LYS A 177 -25.93 -10.50 -20.78
C LYS A 177 -25.55 -9.46 -21.83
N THR A 178 -25.24 -9.93 -23.03
CA THR A 178 -24.91 -9.06 -24.15
C THR A 178 -26.22 -8.39 -24.55
N ASN A 179 -26.33 -7.08 -24.37
CA ASN A 179 -27.43 -6.31 -24.95
C ASN A 179 -27.17 -6.27 -26.46
N PHE A 180 -27.50 -7.34 -27.17
CA PHE A 180 -27.65 -7.26 -28.61
C PHE A 180 -28.86 -6.35 -28.85
N ASN A 181 -28.66 -5.22 -29.52
CA ASN A 181 -29.78 -4.65 -30.27
C ASN A 181 -30.18 -5.72 -31.28
N ASP A 182 -31.46 -6.10 -31.31
CA ASP A 182 -32.05 -6.96 -32.33
C ASP A 182 -31.96 -6.25 -33.69
N CYS A 183 -30.78 -6.24 -34.28
CA CYS A 183 -30.55 -5.74 -35.62
C CYS A 183 -30.66 -6.95 -36.55
N SER A 184 -31.79 -7.03 -37.25
CA SER A 184 -32.21 -8.11 -38.16
C SER A 184 -31.34 -8.31 -39.42
N PHE A 185 -30.06 -7.95 -39.39
CA PHE A 185 -29.19 -8.20 -40.54
C PHE A 185 -28.67 -9.63 -40.49
N ASP A 186 -29.33 -10.49 -41.26
CA ASP A 186 -28.93 -11.86 -41.58
C ASP A 186 -27.67 -11.83 -42.47
N LEU A 187 -26.52 -11.59 -41.87
CA LEU A 187 -25.23 -11.79 -42.54
C LEU A 187 -24.94 -13.28 -42.53
N LYS A 188 -25.22 -13.94 -43.66
CA LYS A 188 -24.86 -15.34 -43.86
C LYS A 188 -23.39 -15.56 -43.49
N PRO A 189 -23.07 -16.62 -42.73
CA PRO A 189 -21.71 -16.85 -42.28
C PRO A 189 -20.81 -17.03 -43.50
N LEU A 190 -19.89 -16.08 -43.72
CA LEU A 190 -18.86 -16.24 -44.72
C LEU A 190 -18.00 -17.43 -44.26
N THR A 191 -18.08 -18.53 -45.00
CA THR A 191 -17.24 -19.71 -44.81
C THR A 191 -15.79 -19.26 -44.83
N ARG A 192 -15.17 -19.19 -43.65
CA ARG A 192 -13.74 -18.92 -43.51
C ARG A 192 -13.02 -20.14 -44.08
N THR A 193 -12.54 -20.01 -45.31
CA THR A 193 -11.62 -20.97 -45.90
C THR A 193 -10.42 -21.15 -44.97
N PRO A 194 -10.05 -22.39 -44.58
CA PRO A 194 -8.82 -22.62 -43.85
C PRO A 194 -7.65 -22.21 -44.74
N HIS A 195 -6.80 -21.31 -44.25
CA HIS A 195 -5.50 -21.09 -44.89
C HIS A 195 -4.69 -22.39 -44.80
N PRO A 196 -4.00 -22.80 -45.88
CA PRO A 196 -3.16 -23.99 -45.85
C PRO A 196 -1.98 -23.75 -44.90
N VAL A 197 -1.68 -24.78 -44.10
CA VAL A 197 -0.44 -24.89 -43.35
C VAL A 197 0.68 -25.14 -44.35
N GLU A 198 1.53 -24.14 -44.60
CA GLU A 198 2.83 -24.36 -45.23
C GLU A 198 3.86 -24.67 -44.14
N SER A 199 4.15 -25.96 -44.01
CA SER A 199 5.35 -26.49 -43.37
C SER A 199 6.54 -26.26 -44.28
N GLN A 200 7.56 -25.56 -43.79
CA GLN A 200 8.92 -25.61 -44.32
C GLN A 200 9.86 -25.91 -43.15
N GLN A 201 10.19 -27.20 -43.01
CA GLN A 201 11.48 -27.64 -42.50
C GLN A 201 12.55 -27.06 -43.41
N GLU A 202 13.58 -26.43 -42.86
CA GLU A 202 14.94 -26.69 -43.35
C GLU A 202 15.99 -26.30 -42.31
N GLU A 203 16.79 -27.30 -41.97
CA GLU A 203 17.95 -27.27 -41.09
C GLU A 203 19.03 -26.32 -41.63
N LYS A 204 19.67 -25.55 -40.74
CA LYS A 204 21.08 -25.14 -40.95
C LYS A 204 21.86 -25.19 -39.64
N SER A 205 22.72 -26.19 -39.56
CA SER A 205 23.85 -26.29 -38.65
C SER A 205 24.90 -25.23 -39.00
N VAL A 206 25.46 -24.55 -38.00
CA VAL A 206 26.62 -23.68 -38.15
C VAL A 206 27.74 -24.21 -37.26
N ILE A 207 28.80 -24.65 -37.92
CA ILE A 207 30.07 -25.10 -37.38
C ILE A 207 30.91 -23.85 -37.05
N TYR A 208 31.49 -23.81 -35.85
CA TYR A 208 32.52 -22.83 -35.49
C TYR A 208 33.90 -23.35 -35.91
N LYS A 209 34.68 -22.51 -36.58
CA LYS A 209 36.15 -22.58 -36.65
C LYS A 209 36.71 -21.38 -35.90
#